data_AF-A0AAV5XYM5-F1
#
_entry.id   AF-A0AAV5XYM5-F1
#
_cell.length_a   1.000
_cell.length_b   1.000
_cell.length_c   1.000
_cell.angle_alpha   90.00
_cell.angle_beta   90.00
_cell.angle_gamma   90.00
#
_symmetry.space_group_name_H-M   'P 1'
#
loop_
_entity.id
_entity.type
_entity.pdbx_description
1 polymer ?
#
loop_
_entity_poly.entity_id
_entity_poly.type
_entity_poly.pdbx_seq_one_letter_code
_entity_poly.pdbx_strand_id
1 'polypeptide(L)' 'MPTFRRIKIQATVETQAMLLPDDKIDGALGELREKLEQLDLAILSVEPAEPPPIQLPETPSDDPWLI' A
#
# COMPACT_ATOMS: atom_id res chain seq x y z
N MET A 1 14.04 -33.29 -1.63
CA MET A 1 13.13 -32.78 -0.59
C MET A 1 12.61 -31.43 -1.06
N PRO A 2 11.29 -31.16 -1.00
CA PRO A 2 10.79 -29.83 -1.31
C PRO A 2 11.32 -28.80 -0.30
N THR A 3 11.72 -27.64 -0.79
CA THR A 3 12.19 -26.50 0.01
C THR A 3 11.03 -25.53 0.23
N PHE A 4 10.54 -25.46 1.46
CA PHE A 4 9.54 -24.47 1.85
C PHE A 4 10.23 -23.13 2.12
N ARG A 5 9.78 -22.05 1.46
CA ARG A 5 10.32 -20.70 1.64
C ARG A 5 9.21 -19.75 2.05
N ARG A 6 9.39 -19.10 3.21
CA ARG A 6 8.56 -17.97 3.62
C ARG A 6 9.15 -16.68 3.06
N ILE A 7 8.32 -15.89 2.38
CA ILE A 7 8.71 -14.59 1.84
C ILE A 7 7.85 -13.52 2.52
N LYS A 8 8.49 -12.48 3.07
CA LYS A 8 7.79 -11.29 3.57
C LYS A 8 7.71 -10.28 2.43
N ILE A 9 6.49 -9.91 2.05
CA ILE A 9 6.23 -8.87 1.06
C ILE A 9 5.73 -7.64 1.82
N GLN A 10 6.40 -6.50 1.63
CA GLN A 10 5.89 -5.19 2.04
C GLN A 10 5.43 -4.48 0.77
N ALA A 11 4.16 -4.11 0.71
CA ALA A 11 3.58 -3.45 -0.44
C ALA A 11 2.73 -2.27 0.04
N THR A 12 2.78 -1.18 -0.72
CA THR A 12 1.89 -0.03 -0.52
C THR A 12 0.74 -0.15 -1.50
N VAL A 13 -0.49 -0.10 -1.00
CA VAL A 13 -1.69 -0.05 -1.85
C VAL A 13 -1.97 1.41 -2.15
N GLU A 14 -1.73 1.83 -3.40
CA GLU A 14 -2.05 3.17 -3.87
C GLU A 14 -3.48 3.21 -4.42
N THR A 15 -4.28 4.14 -3.93
CA THR A 15 -5.68 4.30 -4.34
C THR A 15 -5.82 5.64 -5.07
N GLN A 16 -6.34 5.63 -6.29
CA GLN A 16 -6.55 6.87 -7.06
C GLN A 16 -7.58 7.82 -6.41
N ALA A 17 -8.47 7.27 -5.58
CA ALA A 17 -9.39 8.04 -4.76
C ALA A 17 -8.69 8.46 -3.45
N MET A 18 -8.83 9.74 -3.10
CA MET A 18 -8.17 10.40 -1.98
C MET A 18 -8.38 9.69 -0.63
N LEU A 19 -9.46 8.91 -0.49
CA LEU A 19 -9.76 8.05 0.65
C LEU A 19 -10.66 6.90 0.13
N LEU A 20 -10.21 5.66 0.25
CA LEU A 20 -11.12 4.51 0.13
C LEU A 20 -11.73 4.22 1.51
N PRO A 21 -13.05 4.01 1.61
CA PRO A 21 -13.67 3.46 2.80
C PRO A 21 -13.08 2.10 3.20
N ASP A 22 -13.04 1.81 4.50
CA ASP A 22 -12.50 0.55 5.03
C ASP A 22 -13.13 -0.69 4.39
N ASP A 23 -14.44 -0.66 4.11
CA ASP A 23 -15.15 -1.78 3.46
C ASP A 23 -14.64 -2.05 2.03
N LYS A 24 -14.17 -1.02 1.33
CA LYS A 24 -13.58 -1.17 -0.01
C LYS A 24 -12.16 -1.75 0.06
N ILE A 25 -11.40 -1.36 1.07
CA ILE A 25 -10.06 -1.90 1.31
C ILE A 25 -10.16 -3.38 1.69
N ASP A 26 -11.08 -3.72 2.60
CA ASP A 26 -11.31 -5.10 3.02
C ASP A 26 -11.79 -5.98 1.85
N GLY A 27 -12.70 -5.47 1.02
CA GLY A 27 -13.14 -6.16 -0.20
C GLY A 27 -11.98 -6.46 -1.16
N ALA A 28 -11.13 -5.47 -1.45
CA ALA A 28 -9.97 -5.64 -2.31
C ALA A 28 -8.92 -6.60 -1.73
N LEU A 29 -8.70 -6.55 -0.40
CA LEU A 29 -7.85 -7.52 0.30
C LEU A 29 -8.42 -8.94 0.25
N GLY A 30 -9.74 -9.09 0.31
CA GLY A 30 -10.43 -10.36 0.12
C GLY A 30 -10.15 -10.96 -1.26
N GLU A 31 -10.36 -10.18 -2.33
CA GLU A 31 -10.05 -10.63 -3.70
C GLU A 31 -8.57 -10.98 -3.89
N LEU A 32 -7.66 -10.21 -3.27
CA LEU A 32 -6.24 -10.51 -3.31
C LEU A 32 -5.92 -11.84 -2.62
N ARG A 33 -6.56 -12.13 -1.48
CA ARG A 33 -6.39 -13.41 -0.77
C ARG A 33 -6.84 -14.58 -1.63
N GLU A 34 -8.01 -14.49 -2.26
CA GLU A 34 -8.52 -15.55 -3.15
C GLU A 34 -7.58 -15.81 -4.33
N LYS A 35 -7.08 -14.74 -4.98
CA LYS A 35 -6.13 -14.87 -6.09
C LYS A 35 -4.80 -15.51 -5.67
N LEU A 36 -4.33 -15.24 -4.46
CA LEU A 36 -3.12 -15.86 -3.93
C LEU A 36 -3.34 -17.33 -3.56
N GLU A 37 -4.52 -17.67 -3.03
CA GLU A 37 -4.88 -19.06 -2.73
C GLU A 37 -4.87 -19.93 -3.99
N GLN A 38 -5.31 -19.40 -5.13
CA GLN A 38 -5.21 -20.07 -6.44
C GLN A 38 -3.76 -20.35 -6.89
N LEU A 39 -2.77 -19.68 -6.28
CA LEU A 39 -1.35 -19.85 -6.55
C LEU A 39 -0.63 -20.65 -5.43
N ASP A 40 -1.39 -21.29 -4.52
CA ASP A 40 -0.87 -21.98 -3.33
C ASP A 40 -0.10 -21.04 -2.37
N LEU A 41 -0.47 -19.75 -2.35
CA LEU A 41 0.10 -18.73 -1.48
C LEU A 41 -0.92 -18.26 -0.44
N ALA A 42 -0.47 -18.00 0.79
CA ALA A 42 -1.33 -17.56 1.88
C ALA A 42 -0.83 -16.24 2.51
N ILE A 43 -1.75 -15.29 2.71
CA ILE A 43 -1.49 -14.07 3.48
C ILE A 43 -1.70 -14.35 4.97
N LEU A 44 -0.60 -14.39 5.72
CA LEU A 44 -0.62 -14.67 7.17
C LEU A 44 -0.95 -13.45 8.03
N SER A 45 -0.58 -12.24 7.59
CA SER A 45 -0.83 -10.98 8.32
C SER A 45 -0.87 -9.83 7.33
N VAL A 46 -1.71 -8.85 7.61
CA VAL A 46 -1.73 -7.54 6.93
C VAL A 46 -1.60 -6.50 8.04
N GLU A 47 -0.56 -5.69 7.96
CA GLU A 47 -0.30 -4.61 8.92
C GLU A 47 -0.56 -3.28 8.22
N PRO A 48 -1.52 -2.46 8.69
CA PRO A 48 -1.66 -1.10 8.19
C PRO A 48 -0.41 -0.31 8.58
N ALA A 49 0.15 0.42 7.61
CA ALA A 49 1.26 1.33 7.83
C ALA A 49 0.82 2.72 7.35
N GLU A 50 1.04 3.74 8.17
CA GLU A 50 0.95 5.12 7.69
C GLU A 50 1.98 5.32 6.60
N PRO A 51 1.62 5.97 5.47
CA PRO A 51 2.59 6.31 4.46
C PRO A 51 3.68 7.19 5.11
N PRO A 52 4.96 7.00 4.76
CA PRO A 52 6.00 7.90 5.22
C PRO A 52 5.61 9.34 4.85
N PRO A 53 5.88 10.33 5.72
CA PRO A 53 5.49 11.71 5.46
C PRO A 53 5.99 12.14 4.08
N ILE A 54 5.08 12.65 3.26
CA ILE A 54 5.43 13.23 1.96
C ILE A 54 6.37 14.40 2.26
N GLN A 55 7.65 14.24 1.95
CA GLN A 55 8.58 15.36 1.89
C GLN A 55 8.17 16.21 0.69
N LEU A 56 7.35 17.24 0.93
CA LEU A 56 7.10 18.25 -0.08
C LEU A 56 8.45 18.86 -0.44
N PRO A 57 8.83 18.90 -1.73
CA PRO A 57 10.03 19.61 -2.13
C PRO A 57 9.88 21.06 -1.66
N GLU A 58 10.89 21.57 -0.95
CA GLU A 58 11.00 22.99 -0.59
C GLU A 58 10.82 23.78 -1.89
N THR A 59 9.66 24.40 -2.04
CA THR A 59 9.41 25.26 -3.19
C THR A 59 10.33 26.46 -3.01
N PRO A 60 11.27 26.75 -3.92
CA PRO A 60 11.99 28.01 -3.85
C PRO A 60 10.92 29.11 -3.93
N SER A 61 10.83 29.90 -2.87
CA SER A 61 9.90 31.01 -2.75
C SER A 61 10.30 32.11 -3.75
N ASP A 62 9.98 31.92 -5.02
CA ASP A 62 9.95 32.98 -6.03
C ASP A 62 8.55 33.62 -5.93
N ASP A 63 8.34 34.36 -4.84
CA ASP A 63 7.09 35.06 -4.57
C ASP A 63 7.17 36.46 -5.22
N PRO A 64 6.53 36.70 -6.38
CA PRO A 64 6.69 37.95 -7.13
C PRO A 64 5.97 39.15 -6.48
N TRP A 65 5.38 38.97 -5.30
CA TRP A 65 4.73 40.02 -4.52
C TRP A 65 5.57 40.52 -3.33
N LEU A 66 6.81 40.03 -3.18
CA LEU A 66 7.84 40.70 -2.38
C LEU A 66 8.43 41.86 -3.20
N ILE A 67 7.63 42.90 -3.44
CA ILE A 67 8.09 44.21 -3.92
C ILE A 67 7.76 45.25 -2.86
#